data_AF-A0A380H7P8-F1
#
_entry.id   AF-A0A380H7P8-F1
#
_cell.length_a   1.000
_cell.length_b   1.000
_cell.length_c   1.000
_cell.angle_alpha   90.00
_cell.angle_beta   90.00
_cell.angle_gamma   90.00
#
_symmetry.space_group_name_H-M   'P 1'
#
loop_
_entity.id
_entity.type
_entity.pdbx_description
1 polymer ?
#
loop_
_entity_poly.entity_id
_entity_poly.type
_entity_poly.pdbx_seq_one_letter_code
_entity_poly.pdbx_strand_id
1 'polypeptide(L)'
;MLYRFSHKTGSYGVSIKEDDGDQILVQVEQVIKHPKQGDLHHPKKIEGVFFHERKALSHFEKRYATRSQLREFNVETMSYEDSLQQAITNF
;
A
#
# COMPACT_ATOMS: atom_id res chain seq x y z
N MET A 1 13.99 -8.69 6.40
CA MET A 1 12.70 -8.98 7.05
C MET A 1 11.66 -8.01 6.54
N LEU A 2 10.48 -8.49 6.16
CA LEU A 2 9.38 -7.65 5.68
C LEU A 2 8.42 -7.31 6.82
N TYR A 3 7.73 -6.19 6.67
CA TYR A 3 6.65 -5.73 7.52
C TYR A 3 5.45 -5.38 6.67
N ARG A 4 4.26 -5.46 7.26
CA ARG A 4 3.04 -4.95 6.62
C ARG A 4 2.88 -3.47 6.99
N PHE A 5 2.79 -2.63 5.96
CA PHE A 5 2.52 -1.19 6.08
C PHE A 5 1.18 -0.86 5.41
N SER A 6 0.34 -0.08 6.08
CA SER A 6 -0.92 0.39 5.53
C SER A 6 -0.83 1.88 5.17
N HIS A 7 -1.22 2.22 3.95
CA HIS A 7 -1.29 3.60 3.49
C HIS A 7 -2.59 3.84 2.71
N LYS A 8 -3.35 4.85 3.13
CA LYS A 8 -4.73 5.05 2.67
C LYS A 8 -5.54 3.74 2.83
N THR A 9 -6.15 3.25 1.76
CA THR A 9 -6.91 1.98 1.75
C THR A 9 -6.11 0.79 1.21
N GLY A 10 -4.81 0.99 0.90
CA GLY A 10 -3.89 -0.04 0.42
C GLY A 10 -3.02 -0.64 1.53
N SER A 11 -2.46 -1.81 1.27
CA SER A 11 -1.54 -2.52 2.16
C SER A 11 -0.34 -3.02 1.37
N TYR A 12 0.84 -2.93 1.97
CA TYR A 12 2.12 -3.16 1.30
C TYR A 12 3.03 -4.01 2.19
N GLY A 13 3.85 -4.86 1.56
CA GLY A 13 5.01 -5.47 2.19
C GLY A 13 6.20 -4.52 2.02
N VAL A 14 6.85 -4.18 3.13
CA VAL A 14 7.94 -3.20 3.15
C VAL A 14 9.17 -3.71 3.89
N SER A 15 10.34 -3.31 3.42
CA SER A 15 11.59 -3.46 4.18
C SER A 15 11.91 -2.19 4.96
N ILE A 16 12.50 -2.32 6.15
CA ILE A 16 13.03 -1.16 6.90
C ILE A 16 14.39 -0.81 6.31
N LYS A 17 14.62 0.48 6.01
CA LYS A 17 15.92 1.01 5.57
C LYS A 17 16.62 1.75 6.70
N GLU A 18 15.90 2.56 7.46
CA GLU A 18 16.43 3.35 8.58
C GLU A 18 15.39 3.35 9.72
N ASP A 19 15.86 3.35 10.97
CA ASP A 19 15.05 3.45 12.19
C ASP A 19 15.73 4.44 13.14
N ASP A 20 15.26 5.68 13.12
CA ASP A 20 15.78 6.80 13.94
C ASP A 20 14.99 6.95 15.26
N GLY A 21 14.17 5.96 15.63
CA GLY A 21 13.36 5.96 16.86
C GLY A 21 12.03 6.72 16.73
N ASP A 22 12.06 7.94 16.18
CA ASP A 22 10.85 8.74 15.95
C ASP A 22 10.13 8.35 14.65
N GLN A 23 10.92 8.04 13.62
CA GLN A 23 10.43 7.65 12.31
C GLN A 23 11.24 6.48 11.78
N ILE A 24 10.55 5.62 11.03
CA ILE A 24 11.13 4.46 10.35
C ILE A 24 11.00 4.70 8.87
N LEU A 25 12.12 4.76 8.16
CA LEU A 25 12.14 4.81 6.71
C LEU A 25 11.89 3.40 6.18
N VAL A 26 10.78 3.21 5.49
CA VAL A 26 10.43 1.94 4.85
C VAL A 26 10.47 2.06 3.34
N GLN A 27 10.77 0.94 2.68
CA GLN A 27 10.76 0.81 1.22
C GLN A 27 9.73 -0.23 0.81
N VAL A 28 8.92 0.09 -0.19
CA VAL A 28 7.92 -0.83 -0.74
C VAL A 28 8.58 -1.93 -1.55
N GLU A 29 8.27 -3.18 -1.22
CA GLU A 29 8.76 -4.38 -1.89
C GLU A 29 7.63 -5.13 -2.60
N GLN A 30 6.39 -5.10 -2.06
CA GLN A 30 5.24 -5.77 -2.69
C GLN A 30 3.90 -5.13 -2.30
N VAL A 31 2.86 -5.37 -3.12
CA VAL A 31 1.49 -4.91 -2.89
C VAL A 31 0.65 -6.06 -2.34
N ILE A 32 0.17 -5.92 -1.11
CA ILE A 32 -0.71 -6.91 -0.46
C ILE A 32 -2.18 -6.63 -0.82
N LYS A 33 -2.55 -5.35 -0.87
CA LYS A 33 -3.90 -4.90 -1.22
C LYS A 33 -3.82 -3.60 -2.01
N HIS A 34 -4.42 -3.59 -3.20
CA HIS A 34 -4.50 -2.39 -4.03
C HIS A 34 -5.41 -1.34 -3.34
N PRO A 35 -5.03 -0.05 -3.33
CA PRO A 35 -5.90 0.98 -2.77
C PRO A 35 -7.23 1.03 -3.52
N LYS A 36 -8.34 1.10 -2.77
CA LYS A 36 -9.67 1.28 -3.33
C LYS A 36 -9.75 2.59 -4.11
N GLN A 37 -10.26 2.52 -5.33
CA GLN A 37 -10.74 3.68 -6.08
C GLN A 37 -11.88 4.33 -5.28
N GLY A 38 -11.92 5.65 -5.25
CA GLY A 38 -12.97 6.36 -4.52
C GLY A 38 -13.15 7.76 -5.05
N ASP A 39 -14.40 8.11 -5.30
CA ASP A 39 -14.83 9.50 -5.35
C ASP A 39 -14.69 10.08 -3.93
N LEU A 40 -14.00 11.22 -3.84
CA LEU A 40 -13.70 11.87 -2.57
C LEU A 40 -14.95 12.49 -1.92
N HIS A 41 -16.07 12.61 -2.64
CA HIS A 41 -17.21 13.42 -2.19
C HIS A 41 -18.62 12.83 -2.24
N HIS A 42 -18.94 11.73 -2.96
CA HIS A 42 -20.35 11.26 -3.02
C HIS A 42 -20.55 9.74 -3.05
N PRO A 43 -20.96 9.10 -1.95
CA PRO A 43 -21.54 7.76 -2.02
C PRO A 43 -22.93 7.83 -2.71
N LYS A 44 -23.11 7.11 -3.84
CA LYS A 44 -24.38 6.82 -4.56
C LYS A 44 -24.87 7.76 -5.70
N LYS A 45 -24.07 8.66 -6.27
CA LYS A 45 -24.43 9.30 -7.55
C LYS A 45 -23.79 8.53 -8.72
N ILE A 46 -24.59 8.21 -9.74
CA ILE A 46 -24.19 7.36 -10.88
C ILE A 46 -23.88 8.21 -12.14
N GLU A 47 -24.24 9.49 -12.14
CA GLU A 47 -24.02 10.41 -13.26
C GLU A 47 -23.07 11.55 -12.87
N GLY A 48 -21.99 11.73 -13.65
CA GLY A 48 -21.02 12.82 -13.51
C GLY A 48 -19.87 12.59 -12.52
N VAL A 49 -19.65 11.35 -12.05
CA VAL A 49 -18.59 11.04 -11.09
C VAL A 49 -17.23 10.91 -11.79
N PHE A 50 -16.35 11.87 -11.56
CA PHE A 50 -14.93 11.77 -11.91
C PHE A 50 -14.23 10.83 -10.93
N PHE A 51 -14.07 9.56 -11.33
CA PHE A 51 -13.24 8.63 -10.58
C PHE A 51 -11.78 9.04 -10.71
N HIS A 52 -11.15 9.39 -9.58
CA HIS A 52 -9.71 9.59 -9.54
C HIS A 52 -9.03 8.25 -9.38
N GLU A 53 -8.18 7.88 -10.35
CA GLU A 53 -7.33 6.70 -10.24
C GLU A 53 -6.38 6.82 -9.05
N ARG A 54 -6.54 5.96 -8.06
CA ARG A 54 -5.59 5.74 -6.97
C ARG A 54 -4.65 4.62 -7.35
N LYS A 55 -3.39 4.97 -7.61
CA LYS A 55 -2.32 4.00 -7.86
C LYS A 55 -1.81 3.42 -6.54
N ALA A 56 -1.36 2.18 -6.59
CA ALA A 56 -0.52 1.59 -5.54
C ALA A 56 0.78 2.42 -5.35
N LEU A 57 1.41 2.30 -4.18
CA LEU A 57 2.76 2.82 -3.99
C LEU A 57 3.73 2.05 -4.89
N SER A 58 4.66 2.76 -5.52
CA SER A 58 5.57 2.18 -6.51
C SER A 58 6.60 1.24 -5.88
N HIS A 59 7.14 0.32 -6.67
CA HIS A 59 8.28 -0.50 -6.27
C HIS A 59 9.43 0.40 -5.83
N PHE A 60 10.02 0.10 -4.67
CA PHE A 60 11.07 0.87 -4.03
C PHE A 60 10.72 2.30 -3.61
N GLU A 61 9.44 2.68 -3.66
CA GLU A 61 9.02 3.93 -3.06
C GLU A 61 9.35 3.93 -1.57
N LYS A 62 10.01 4.99 -1.11
CA LYS A 62 10.37 5.17 0.29
C LYS A 62 9.37 6.07 0.99
N ARG A 63 9.01 5.70 2.22
CA ARG A 63 8.08 6.45 3.06
C ARG A 63 8.54 6.42 4.50
N TYR A 64 8.35 7.53 5.20
CA TYR A 64 8.38 7.51 6.65
C TYR A 64 7.11 6.88 7.21
N ALA A 65 7.29 5.97 8.15
CA ALA A 65 6.24 5.32 8.91
C ALA A 65 6.57 5.41 10.40
N THR A 66 5.56 5.28 11.25
CA THR A 66 5.78 5.05 12.68
C THR A 66 5.76 3.55 12.98
N ARG A 67 6.39 3.13 14.09
CA ARG A 67 6.40 1.72 14.48
C ARG A 67 4.99 1.12 14.63
N SER A 68 4.00 1.91 15.03
CA SER A 68 2.59 1.48 15.13
C SER A 68 1.91 1.18 13.79
N GLN A 69 2.41 1.75 12.69
CA GLN A 69 1.92 1.50 11.33
C GLN A 69 2.52 0.23 10.71
N LEU A 70 3.57 -0.31 11.32
CA LEU A 70 4.21 -1.55 10.90
C LEU A 70 3.62 -2.71 11.68
N ARG A 71 3.11 -3.70 10.95
CA ARG A 71 2.57 -4.95 11.48
C ARG A 71 3.40 -6.12 11.00
N GLU A 72 3.21 -7.27 11.64
CA GLU A 72 3.81 -8.52 11.19
C GLU A 72 3.44 -8.82 9.73
N PHE A 73 4.43 -9.22 8.96
CA PHE A 73 4.23 -9.66 7.59
C PHE A 73 3.82 -11.13 7.59
N ASN A 74 2.56 -11.40 7.25
CA ASN A 74 1.93 -12.72 7.38
C ASN A 74 1.32 -13.22 6.06
N VAL A 75 1.92 -12.85 4.93
CA VAL A 75 1.52 -13.29 3.59
C VAL A 75 2.72 -13.85 2.86
N GLU A 76 2.48 -14.49 1.73
CA GLU A 76 3.54 -14.97 0.86
C GLU A 76 4.38 -13.80 0.31
N THR A 77 5.69 -14.00 0.27
CA THR A 77 6.62 -13.05 -0.35
C THR A 77 6.59 -13.26 -1.86
N MET A 78 6.37 -12.18 -2.60
CA MET A 78 6.26 -12.21 -4.06
C MET A 78 7.05 -11.04 -4.67
N SER A 79 7.28 -11.08 -5.98
CA SER A 79 7.78 -9.90 -6.70
C SER A 79 6.75 -8.77 -6.62
N TYR A 80 7.22 -7.53 -6.75
CA TYR A 80 6.33 -6.38 -6.76
C TYR A 80 5.28 -6.50 -7.88
N GLU A 81 5.71 -6.92 -9.08
CA GLU A 81 4.87 -7.04 -10.27
C GLU A 81 3.79 -8.11 -10.09
N ASP A 82 4.16 -9.30 -9.61
CA ASP A 82 3.21 -10.40 -9.39
C ASP A 82 2.20 -10.04 -8.29
N SER A 83 2.69 -9.45 -7.20
CA SER A 83 1.82 -9.03 -6.08
C SER A 83 0.86 -7.90 -6.49
N LEU A 84 1.31 -6.95 -7.32
CA LEU A 84 0.47 -5.89 -7.87
C LEU A 84 -0.61 -6.48 -8.78
N GLN A 85 -0.23 -7.38 -9.69
CA GLN A 85 -1.17 -8.04 -10.58
C GLN A 85 -2.23 -8.82 -9.80
N GLN A 86 -1.80 -9.62 -8.81
CA GLN A 86 -2.72 -10.35 -7.94
C GLN A 86 -3.64 -9.41 -7.15
N ALA A 87 -3.11 -8.32 -6.61
CA ALA A 87 -3.87 -7.35 -5.83
C ALA A 87 -4.89 -6.56 -6.67
N ILE A 88 -4.69 -6.44 -7.99
CA ILE A 88 -5.65 -5.83 -8.92
C ILE A 88 -6.69 -6.87 -9.37
N THR A 89 -6.28 -8.12 -9.62
CA THR A 89 -7.18 -9.17 -10.11
C THR A 89 -8.14 -9.69 -9.04
N ASN A 90 -7.72 -9.76 -7.78
CA ASN A 90 -8.53 -10.34 -6.68
C ASN A 90 -9.42 -9.30 -5.96
N PHE A 91 -9.87 -8.26 -6.65
CA PHE A 91 -10.61 -7.13 -6.07
C PHE A 91 -12.13 -7.28 -6.09
#